data_AF-A0A098R577-F1
#
_entry.id   AF-A0A098R577-F1
#
_cell.length_a   1.000
_cell.length_b   1.000
_cell.length_c   1.000
_cell.angle_alpha   90.00
_cell.angle_beta   90.00
_cell.angle_gamma   90.00
#
_symmetry.space_group_name_H-M   'P 1'
#
loop_
_entity.id
_entity.type
_entity.pdbx_description
1 polymer ?
#
loop_
_entity_poly.entity_id
_entity_poly.type
_entity_poly.pdbx_seq_one_letter_code
_entity_poly.pdbx_strand_id
1 'polypeptide(L)'
;MNELHRELLDEEKILWNTIVKRTQVAMNLSDDETRKVEEHSLLRMFGLLPSFAGCPNPEGTGFLNVLTYLGERKAGRDLFLHGPEHDRDITSRLQPFRNIMIQGDQDVVEKGLALASLVMLKDYQEDLQTDREQNKYNPLAAGAWNFEEIQKKLTATVRRVTSRRLDAVFALGMVTMAFWNVG
;
A
#
# COMPACT_ATOMS: atom_id res chain seq x y z
N MET A 1 -14.29 -22.71 3.79
CA MET A 1 -14.08 -22.17 5.14
C MET A 1 -13.03 -21.08 5.04
N ASN A 2 -13.45 -19.81 5.09
CA ASN A 2 -12.56 -18.64 5.07
C ASN A 2 -12.12 -18.32 6.51
N GLU A 3 -11.08 -19.00 6.99
CA GLU A 3 -10.45 -18.72 8.29
C GLU A 3 -9.24 -17.78 8.12
N LEU A 4 -9.47 -16.53 7.74
CA LEU A 4 -8.42 -15.50 7.74
C LEU A 4 -8.95 -14.10 8.12
N HIS A 5 -9.89 -14.08 9.06
CA HIS A 5 -10.17 -12.90 9.88
C HIS A 5 -9.88 -13.25 11.34
N ARG A 6 -8.60 -13.23 11.71
CA ARG A 6 -8.30 -12.90 13.11
C ARG A 6 -8.53 -11.41 13.23
N GLU A 7 -9.50 -11.03 14.05
CA GLU A 7 -9.81 -9.62 14.27
C GLU A 7 -8.56 -8.88 14.75
N LEU A 8 -8.41 -7.64 14.26
CA LEU A 8 -7.53 -6.65 14.88
C LEU A 8 -7.72 -6.68 16.40
N LEU A 9 -6.63 -6.52 17.16
CA LEU A 9 -6.74 -6.24 18.58
C LEU A 9 -7.41 -4.88 18.77
N ASP A 10 -8.05 -4.69 19.92
CA ASP A 10 -8.79 -3.47 20.21
C ASP A 10 -7.92 -2.22 20.12
N GLU A 11 -6.65 -2.31 20.53
CA GLU A 11 -5.66 -1.24 20.38
C GLU A 11 -5.42 -0.84 18.91
N GLU A 12 -5.44 -1.78 17.97
CA GLU A 12 -5.28 -1.48 16.54
C GLU A 12 -6.56 -0.93 15.93
N LYS A 13 -7.73 -1.41 16.39
CA LYS A 13 -9.02 -0.82 16.01
C LYS A 13 -9.09 0.64 16.45
N ILE A 14 -8.68 0.92 17.69
CA ILE A 14 -8.59 2.29 18.24
C ILE A 14 -7.58 3.13 17.44
N LEU A 15 -6.39 2.59 17.18
CA LEU A 15 -5.36 3.26 16.40
C LEU A 15 -5.84 3.62 14.98
N TRP A 16 -6.44 2.66 14.27
CA TRP A 16 -6.97 2.89 12.93
C TRP A 16 -8.04 3.98 12.94
N ASN A 17 -9.02 3.88 13.84
CA ASN A 17 -10.08 4.87 13.97
C ASN A 17 -9.53 6.27 14.31
N THR A 18 -8.44 6.33 15.08
CA THR A 18 -7.78 7.59 15.43
C THR A 18 -7.10 8.20 14.22
N ILE A 19 -6.37 7.39 13.43
CA ILE A 19 -5.76 7.82 12.17
C ILE A 19 -6.82 8.34 11.20
N VAL A 20 -7.89 7.59 10.95
CA VAL A 20 -8.98 7.98 10.04
C VAL A 20 -9.60 9.31 10.45
N LYS A 21 -9.94 9.50 11.74
CA LYS A 21 -10.50 10.77 12.25
C LYS A 21 -9.56 11.95 12.05
N ARG A 22 -8.25 11.77 12.31
CA ARG A 22 -7.26 12.82 12.06
C ARG A 22 -7.12 13.14 10.58
N THR A 23 -7.14 12.11 9.73
CA THR A 23 -7.10 12.26 8.27
C THR A 23 -8.33 13.00 7.74
N GLN A 24 -9.52 12.69 8.25
CA GLN A 24 -10.75 13.41 7.89
C GLN A 24 -10.60 14.91 8.13
N VAL A 25 -10.14 15.30 9.32
CA VAL A 25 -9.93 16.72 9.66
C VAL A 25 -8.82 17.34 8.81
N ALA A 26 -7.65 16.69 8.70
CA ALA A 26 -6.49 17.24 8.02
C ALA A 26 -6.70 17.44 6.50
N MET A 27 -7.45 16.54 5.86
CA MET A 27 -7.71 16.54 4.42
C MET A 27 -9.08 17.12 4.07
N ASN A 28 -9.83 17.62 5.06
CA ASN A 28 -11.21 18.09 4.94
C ASN A 28 -12.10 17.09 4.16
N LEU A 29 -12.07 15.82 4.56
CA LEU A 29 -12.85 14.77 3.91
C LEU A 29 -14.32 14.87 4.31
N SER A 30 -15.20 14.66 3.33
CA SER A 30 -16.62 14.40 3.58
C SER A 30 -16.82 13.06 4.32
N ASP A 31 -18.02 12.84 4.85
CA ASP A 31 -18.37 11.57 5.50
C ASP A 31 -18.27 10.38 4.53
N ASP A 32 -18.61 10.58 3.25
CA ASP A 32 -18.49 9.54 2.22
C ASP A 32 -17.02 9.19 1.92
N GLU A 33 -16.16 10.19 1.72
CA GLU A 33 -14.72 9.99 1.57
C GLU A 33 -14.10 9.33 2.81
N THR A 34 -14.58 9.69 4.01
CA THR A 34 -14.09 9.12 5.27
C THR A 34 -14.44 7.64 5.38
N ARG A 35 -15.69 7.26 5.04
CA ARG A 35 -16.11 5.85 5.00
C ARG A 35 -15.28 5.04 3.99
N LYS A 36 -15.03 5.60 2.81
CA LYS A 36 -14.18 4.97 1.79
C LYS A 36 -12.75 4.75 2.30
N VAL A 37 -12.17 5.73 2.98
CA VAL A 37 -10.84 5.56 3.63
C VAL A 37 -10.89 4.46 4.68
N GLU A 38 -11.92 4.46 5.55
CA GLU A 38 -12.08 3.48 6.62
C GLU A 38 -12.15 2.03 6.11
N GLU A 39 -12.85 1.81 5.01
CA GLU A 39 -13.09 0.50 4.40
C GLU A 39 -11.93 0.03 3.48
N HIS A 40 -11.03 0.93 3.08
CA HIS A 40 -9.98 0.62 2.10
C HIS A 40 -8.84 -0.20 2.73
N SER A 41 -8.78 -1.48 2.40
CA SER A 41 -7.87 -2.47 2.99
C SER A 41 -6.38 -2.11 2.85
N LEU A 42 -5.97 -1.60 1.68
CA LEU A 42 -4.58 -1.20 1.46
C LEU A 42 -4.20 0.06 2.27
N LEU A 43 -5.14 0.99 2.45
CA LEU A 43 -4.91 2.19 3.27
C LEU A 43 -4.82 1.83 4.75
N ARG A 44 -5.70 0.93 5.20
CA ARG A 44 -5.65 0.35 6.55
C ARG A 44 -4.32 -0.37 6.79
N MET A 45 -3.82 -1.13 5.81
CA MET A 45 -2.48 -1.73 5.87
C MET A 45 -1.40 -0.66 6.05
N PHE A 46 -1.36 0.37 5.20
CA PHE A 46 -0.36 1.45 5.30
C PHE A 46 -0.43 2.21 6.63
N GLY A 47 -1.64 2.45 7.14
CA GLY A 47 -1.87 3.13 8.42
C GLY A 47 -1.43 2.32 9.63
N LEU A 48 -1.59 1.00 9.60
CA LEU A 48 -1.26 0.12 10.73
C LEU A 48 0.14 -0.51 10.64
N LEU A 49 0.76 -0.55 9.45
CA LEU A 49 2.08 -1.13 9.24
C LEU A 49 3.16 -0.58 10.20
N PRO A 50 3.20 0.73 10.54
CA PRO A 50 4.14 1.23 11.55
C PRO A 50 3.99 0.59 12.92
N SER A 51 2.76 0.26 13.33
CA SER A 51 2.51 -0.47 14.59
C SER A 51 3.09 -1.88 14.51
N PHE A 52 2.87 -2.57 13.38
CA PHE A 52 3.35 -3.94 13.18
C PHE A 52 4.86 -4.03 13.08
N ALA A 53 5.50 -2.99 12.54
CA ALA A 53 6.94 -2.86 12.45
C ALA A 53 7.57 -2.31 13.75
N GLY A 54 6.78 -1.99 14.79
CA GLY A 54 7.33 -1.46 16.04
C GLY A 54 8.01 -0.09 15.88
N CYS A 55 7.53 0.76 14.96
CA CYS A 55 8.03 2.13 14.81
C CYS A 55 7.82 2.92 16.12
N PRO A 56 8.73 3.83 16.51
CA PRO A 56 8.63 4.58 17.79
C PRO A 56 7.38 5.44 17.97
N ASN A 57 6.79 5.93 16.87
CA ASN A 57 5.55 6.71 16.87
C ASN A 57 4.58 6.13 15.83
N PRO A 58 3.90 5.02 16.12
CA PRO A 58 3.12 4.30 15.11
C PRO A 58 1.88 5.09 14.64
N GLU A 59 1.24 5.86 15.53
CA GLU A 59 0.11 6.74 15.16
C GLU A 59 0.53 7.83 14.20
N GLY A 60 1.58 8.61 14.54
CA GLY A 60 2.06 9.68 13.67
C GLY A 60 2.59 9.17 12.34
N THR A 61 3.34 8.06 12.36
CA THR A 61 3.87 7.42 11.14
C THR A 61 2.73 6.88 10.26
N GLY A 62 1.72 6.24 10.86
CA GLY A 62 0.56 5.71 10.15
C GLY A 62 -0.29 6.81 9.53
N PHE A 63 -0.51 7.89 10.26
CA PHE A 63 -1.17 9.09 9.76
C PHE A 63 -0.43 9.69 8.56
N LEU A 64 0.90 9.85 8.64
CA LEU A 64 1.70 10.34 7.51
C LEU A 64 1.61 9.41 6.30
N ASN A 65 1.66 8.10 6.48
CA ASN A 65 1.48 7.15 5.38
C ASN A 65 0.11 7.34 4.69
N VAL A 66 -0.98 7.45 5.46
CA VAL A 66 -2.33 7.68 4.90
C VAL A 66 -2.39 9.03 4.16
N LEU A 67 -1.78 10.09 4.71
CA LEU A 67 -1.71 11.38 4.03
C LEU A 67 -0.90 11.32 2.74
N THR A 68 0.24 10.65 2.73
CA THR A 68 1.06 10.46 1.53
C THR A 68 0.26 9.75 0.44
N TYR A 69 -0.44 8.67 0.79
CA TYR A 69 -1.30 7.94 -0.13
C TYR A 69 -2.43 8.82 -0.68
N LEU A 70 -3.19 9.50 0.18
CA LEU A 70 -4.30 10.34 -0.27
C LEU A 70 -3.82 11.58 -1.05
N GLY A 71 -2.68 12.15 -0.67
CA GLY A 71 -2.04 13.27 -1.36
C GLY A 71 -1.64 12.90 -2.79
N GLU A 72 -1.05 11.71 -2.98
CA GLU A 72 -0.79 11.11 -4.30
C GLU A 72 -2.08 11.11 -5.15
N ARG A 73 -3.21 10.72 -4.54
CA ARG A 73 -4.46 10.53 -5.26
C ARG A 73 -5.23 11.81 -5.58
N LYS A 74 -5.21 12.80 -4.69
CA LYS A 74 -6.00 14.03 -4.88
C LYS A 74 -5.34 15.00 -5.87
N ALA A 75 -4.05 15.28 -5.69
CA ALA A 75 -3.39 16.36 -6.43
C ALA A 75 -1.93 16.09 -6.78
N GLY A 76 -1.29 15.08 -6.18
CA GLY A 76 0.13 14.81 -6.37
C GLY A 76 0.44 13.70 -7.37
N ARG A 77 -0.54 13.19 -8.12
CA ARG A 77 -0.39 11.95 -8.90
C ARG A 77 0.84 12.00 -9.82
N ASP A 78 1.05 13.13 -10.48
CA ASP A 78 2.18 13.41 -11.37
C ASP A 78 3.54 13.32 -10.67
N LEU A 79 3.64 13.73 -9.41
CA LEU A 79 4.85 13.65 -8.59
C LEU A 79 5.23 12.21 -8.22
N PHE A 80 4.26 11.30 -8.29
CA PHE A 80 4.45 9.91 -7.93
C PHE A 80 4.20 8.98 -9.11
N LEU A 81 4.10 9.45 -10.36
CA LEU A 81 3.95 8.56 -11.51
C LEU A 81 5.20 7.70 -11.70
N HIS A 82 5.01 6.45 -12.15
CA HIS A 82 6.13 5.63 -12.57
C HIS A 82 6.65 6.15 -13.91
N GLY A 83 7.95 6.40 -13.97
CA GLY A 83 8.69 6.74 -15.18
C GLY A 83 9.84 5.76 -15.43
N PRO A 84 10.48 5.77 -16.61
CA PRO A 84 11.58 4.86 -16.94
C PRO A 84 12.75 4.88 -15.93
N GLU A 85 13.00 6.02 -15.29
CA GLU A 85 14.00 6.19 -14.24
C GLU A 85 13.75 5.31 -13.00
N HIS A 86 12.52 4.81 -12.84
CA HIS A 86 12.06 3.99 -11.73
C HIS A 86 12.09 2.48 -12.04
N ASP A 87 12.38 2.06 -13.28
CA ASP A 87 12.25 0.67 -13.73
C ASP A 87 13.15 -0.34 -12.99
N ARG A 88 14.25 0.13 -12.41
CA ARG A 88 15.21 -0.73 -11.71
C ARG A 88 14.65 -1.34 -10.43
N ASP A 89 13.66 -0.69 -9.82
CA ASP A 89 13.08 -1.10 -8.54
C ASP A 89 11.58 -0.83 -8.51
N ILE A 90 10.77 -1.89 -8.47
CA ILE A 90 9.30 -1.79 -8.37
C ILE A 90 8.83 -1.08 -7.10
N THR A 91 9.66 -1.04 -6.05
CA THR A 91 9.34 -0.34 -4.80
C THR A 91 9.76 1.13 -4.81
N SER A 92 10.34 1.64 -5.90
CA SER A 92 10.80 3.03 -6.02
C SER A 92 9.70 4.06 -5.73
N ARG A 93 8.48 3.83 -6.21
CA ARG A 93 7.31 4.67 -5.91
C ARG A 93 6.88 4.62 -4.44
N LEU A 94 7.29 3.57 -3.72
CA LEU A 94 6.98 3.36 -2.31
C LEU A 94 8.09 3.86 -1.36
N GLN A 95 9.15 4.46 -1.89
CA GLN A 95 10.26 5.02 -1.10
C GLN A 95 9.80 6.03 -0.03
N PRO A 96 8.80 6.90 -0.27
CA PRO A 96 8.28 7.78 0.79
C PRO A 96 7.82 7.00 2.02
N PHE A 97 7.05 5.92 1.84
CA PHE A 97 6.58 5.07 2.93
C PHE A 97 7.75 4.39 3.64
N ARG A 98 8.72 3.85 2.88
CA ARG A 98 9.92 3.24 3.43
C ARG A 98 10.71 4.22 4.31
N ASN A 99 10.91 5.45 3.83
CA ASN A 99 11.68 6.48 4.52
C ASN A 99 11.03 6.91 5.84
N ILE A 100 9.70 7.06 5.85
CA ILE A 100 8.93 7.40 7.05
C ILE A 100 9.04 6.27 8.11
N MET A 101 9.17 5.01 7.67
CA MET A 101 9.26 3.82 8.53
C MET A 101 10.69 3.30 8.77
N ILE A 102 11.73 4.09 8.52
CA ILE A 102 13.13 3.63 8.58
C ILE A 102 13.58 3.10 9.96
N GLN A 103 12.90 3.53 11.03
CA GLN A 103 13.20 3.12 12.41
C GLN A 103 12.42 1.88 12.88
N GLY A 104 11.55 1.30 12.04
CA GLY A 104 10.84 0.06 12.35
C GLY A 104 11.63 -1.20 11.97
N ASP A 105 11.07 -2.36 12.29
CA ASP A 105 11.50 -3.66 11.78
C ASP A 105 11.38 -3.69 10.25
N GLN A 106 12.53 -3.63 9.59
CA GLN A 106 12.60 -3.53 8.14
C GLN A 106 12.10 -4.79 7.43
N ASP A 107 12.14 -5.97 8.05
CA ASP A 107 11.59 -7.18 7.45
C ASP A 107 10.05 -7.09 7.36
N VAL A 108 9.40 -6.53 8.38
CA VAL A 108 7.95 -6.30 8.38
C VAL A 108 7.58 -5.19 7.39
N VAL A 109 8.35 -4.10 7.35
CA VAL A 109 8.14 -3.01 6.38
C VAL A 109 8.29 -3.52 4.94
N GLU A 110 9.37 -4.25 4.64
CA GLU A 110 9.60 -4.83 3.31
C GLU A 110 8.47 -5.78 2.89
N LYS A 111 7.95 -6.59 3.82
CA LYS A 111 6.77 -7.43 3.56
C LYS A 111 5.54 -6.58 3.19
N GLY A 112 5.25 -5.52 3.93
CA GLY A 112 4.13 -4.62 3.66
C GLY A 112 4.25 -3.90 2.32
N LEU A 113 5.45 -3.40 1.99
CA LEU A 113 5.70 -2.76 0.70
C LEU A 113 5.65 -3.76 -0.46
N ALA A 114 6.10 -5.01 -0.25
CA ALA A 114 5.97 -6.04 -1.27
C ALA A 114 4.50 -6.41 -1.57
N LEU A 115 3.64 -6.43 -0.54
CA LEU A 115 2.19 -6.59 -0.72
C LEU A 115 1.59 -5.44 -1.53
N ALA A 116 1.96 -4.19 -1.22
CA ALA A 116 1.54 -3.01 -1.98
C ALA A 116 2.04 -3.07 -3.44
N SER A 117 3.30 -3.42 -3.67
CA SER A 117 3.87 -3.58 -5.01
C SER A 117 3.21 -4.68 -5.83
N LEU A 118 2.69 -5.75 -5.19
CA LEU A 118 1.91 -6.77 -5.89
C LEU A 118 0.56 -6.22 -6.38
N VAL A 119 -0.09 -5.34 -5.61
CA VAL A 119 -1.30 -4.63 -6.06
C VAL A 119 -0.95 -3.73 -7.23
N MET A 120 0.13 -2.95 -7.15
CA MET A 120 0.57 -2.10 -8.26
C MET A 120 0.87 -2.88 -9.53
N LEU A 121 1.59 -4.01 -9.41
CA LEU A 121 1.94 -4.87 -10.54
C LEU A 121 0.68 -5.42 -11.24
N LYS A 122 -0.34 -5.80 -10.45
CA LYS A 122 -1.64 -6.22 -10.97
C LYS A 122 -2.33 -5.08 -11.72
N ASP A 123 -2.40 -3.89 -11.12
CA ASP A 123 -3.03 -2.73 -11.76
C ASP A 123 -2.32 -2.39 -13.10
N TYR A 124 -0.98 -2.43 -13.16
CA TYR A 124 -0.27 -2.26 -14.44
C TYR A 124 -0.61 -3.32 -15.49
N GLN A 125 -0.87 -4.57 -15.07
CA GLN A 125 -1.25 -5.63 -16.00
C GLN A 125 -2.68 -5.42 -16.50
N GLU A 126 -3.61 -5.02 -15.63
CA GLU A 126 -5.00 -4.73 -15.98
C GLU A 126 -5.12 -3.50 -16.89
N ASP A 127 -4.32 -2.46 -16.63
CA ASP A 127 -4.34 -1.19 -17.38
C ASP A 127 -3.50 -1.22 -18.68
N LEU A 128 -2.85 -2.34 -19.00
CA LEU A 128 -1.85 -2.43 -20.08
C LEU A 128 -2.38 -1.96 -21.44
N GLN A 129 -3.62 -2.30 -21.79
CA GLN A 129 -4.23 -1.88 -23.05
C GLN A 129 -4.66 -0.41 -23.02
N THR A 130 -5.32 0.02 -21.94
CA THR A 130 -5.77 1.39 -21.75
C THR A 130 -4.61 2.38 -21.75
N ASP A 131 -3.51 2.05 -21.08
CA ASP A 131 -2.31 2.88 -21.04
C ASP A 131 -1.68 3.05 -22.42
N ARG A 132 -1.65 1.98 -23.23
CA ARG A 132 -1.18 2.04 -24.62
C ARG A 132 -2.04 2.97 -25.47
N GLU A 133 -3.36 2.86 -25.37
CA GLU A 133 -4.29 3.72 -26.12
C GLU A 133 -4.18 5.20 -25.70
N GLN A 134 -3.83 5.46 -24.45
CA GLN A 134 -3.68 6.81 -23.89
C GLN A 134 -2.26 7.36 -23.98
N ASN A 135 -1.31 6.65 -24.61
CA ASN A 135 0.12 6.99 -24.62
C ASN A 135 0.70 7.24 -23.22
N LYS A 136 0.24 6.49 -22.22
CA LYS A 136 0.76 6.51 -20.85
C LYS A 136 1.86 5.47 -20.69
N TYR A 137 2.89 5.83 -19.92
CA TYR A 137 3.96 4.90 -19.62
C TYR A 137 3.46 3.77 -18.73
N ASN A 138 3.73 2.54 -19.15
CA ASN A 138 3.48 1.32 -18.38
C ASN A 138 4.71 0.41 -18.49
N PRO A 139 5.36 0.04 -17.37
CA PRO A 139 6.63 -0.68 -17.39
C PRO A 139 6.53 -2.11 -17.95
N LEU A 140 5.34 -2.73 -17.87
CA LEU A 140 5.08 -4.02 -18.51
C LEU A 140 4.95 -3.86 -20.03
N ALA A 141 4.23 -2.83 -20.49
CA ALA A 141 4.08 -2.55 -21.91
C ALA A 141 5.42 -2.17 -22.57
N ALA A 142 6.29 -1.46 -21.84
CA ALA A 142 7.62 -1.07 -22.27
C ALA A 142 8.65 -2.22 -22.25
N GLY A 143 8.30 -3.38 -21.70
CA GLY A 143 9.20 -4.51 -21.53
C GLY A 143 10.30 -4.31 -20.49
N ALA A 144 10.25 -3.22 -19.73
CA ALA A 144 11.16 -2.97 -18.61
C ALA A 144 10.96 -4.01 -17.51
N TRP A 145 9.72 -4.45 -17.33
CA TRP A 145 9.32 -5.43 -16.33
C TRP A 145 8.78 -6.71 -16.96
N ASN A 146 9.21 -7.85 -16.43
CA ASN A 146 8.56 -9.13 -16.66
C ASN A 146 7.59 -9.42 -15.51
N PHE A 147 6.31 -9.54 -15.82
CA PHE A 147 5.25 -9.73 -14.82
C PHE A 147 5.51 -10.95 -13.92
N GLU A 148 5.75 -12.12 -14.52
CA GLU A 148 5.90 -13.38 -13.78
C GLU A 148 7.14 -13.36 -12.88
N GLU A 149 8.27 -12.84 -13.39
CA GLU A 149 9.50 -12.74 -12.61
C GLU A 149 9.34 -11.82 -11.40
N ILE A 150 8.73 -10.65 -11.58
CA ILE A 150 8.52 -9.69 -10.50
C ILE A 150 7.51 -10.22 -9.50
N GLN A 151 6.39 -10.78 -9.97
CA GLN A 151 5.39 -11.38 -9.11
C GLN A 151 6.01 -12.49 -8.24
N LYS A 152 6.85 -13.34 -8.83
CA LYS A 152 7.59 -14.39 -8.12
C LYS A 152 8.53 -13.81 -7.06
N LYS A 153 9.31 -12.78 -7.40
CA LYS A 153 10.22 -12.10 -6.46
C LYS A 153 9.47 -11.49 -5.28
N LEU A 154 8.43 -10.71 -5.54
CA LEU A 154 7.62 -10.08 -4.49
C LEU A 154 6.92 -11.12 -3.61
N THR A 155 6.36 -12.17 -4.21
CA THR A 155 5.74 -13.28 -3.46
C THR A 155 6.75 -13.98 -2.55
N ALA A 156 7.99 -14.17 -3.01
CA ALA A 156 9.07 -14.72 -2.18
C ALA A 156 9.39 -13.79 -1.00
N THR A 157 9.48 -12.48 -1.21
CA THR A 157 9.65 -11.49 -0.14
C THR A 157 8.53 -11.57 0.90
N VAL A 158 7.27 -11.59 0.46
CA VAL A 158 6.10 -11.68 1.35
C VAL A 158 6.14 -12.95 2.21
N ARG A 159 6.59 -14.08 1.63
CA ARG A 159 6.69 -15.37 2.32
C ARG A 159 7.90 -15.51 3.24
N ARG A 160 8.93 -14.69 3.06
CA ARG A 160 10.17 -14.74 3.86
C ARG A 160 9.93 -14.36 5.32
N VAL A 161 8.99 -13.44 5.56
CA VAL A 161 8.74 -12.84 6.88
C VAL A 161 7.35 -13.27 7.38
N THR A 162 7.30 -13.83 8.57
CA THR A 162 6.02 -14.14 9.22
C THR A 162 5.57 -12.93 10.04
N SER A 163 4.40 -12.38 9.75
CA SER A 163 3.81 -11.29 10.54
C SER A 163 2.31 -11.51 10.62
N ARG A 164 1.88 -12.20 11.68
CA ARG A 164 0.46 -12.56 11.88
C ARG A 164 -0.44 -11.33 11.94
N ARG A 165 0.06 -10.21 12.47
CA ARG A 165 -0.66 -8.94 12.61
C ARG A 165 -0.91 -8.32 11.24
N LEU A 166 0.13 -8.23 10.41
CA LEU A 166 0.02 -7.75 9.03
C LEU A 166 -0.87 -8.67 8.18
N ASP A 167 -0.67 -9.98 8.27
CA ASP A 167 -1.44 -10.97 7.51
C ASP A 167 -2.93 -10.96 7.88
N ALA A 168 -3.29 -10.54 9.10
CA ALA A 168 -4.68 -10.38 9.52
C ALA A 168 -5.38 -9.17 8.87
N VAL A 169 -4.61 -8.15 8.49
CA VAL A 169 -5.12 -6.93 7.82
C VAL A 169 -5.08 -7.06 6.31
N PHE A 170 -3.98 -7.57 5.78
CA PHE A 170 -3.73 -7.66 4.35
C PHE A 170 -2.79 -8.82 4.03
N ALA A 171 -3.37 -9.99 3.75
CA ALA A 171 -2.62 -11.17 3.34
C ALA A 171 -2.39 -11.21 1.82
N LEU A 172 -1.45 -12.05 1.38
CA LEU A 172 -1.18 -12.29 -0.04
C LEU A 172 -2.44 -12.65 -0.85
N GLY A 173 -3.38 -13.42 -0.26
CA GLY A 173 -4.63 -13.79 -0.91
C GLY A 173 -5.60 -12.63 -1.16
N MET A 174 -5.39 -11.47 -0.52
CA MET A 174 -6.21 -10.28 -0.70
C MET A 174 -5.75 -9.40 -1.87
N VAL A 175 -4.52 -9.57 -2.35
CA VAL A 175 -3.94 -8.77 -3.45
C VAL A 175 -4.84 -8.76 -4.68
N THR A 176 -5.46 -9.89 -5.02
CA THR A 176 -6.31 -10.01 -6.22
C THR A 176 -7.62 -9.23 -6.12
N MET A 177 -8.09 -8.97 -4.90
CA MET A 177 -9.34 -8.24 -4.61
C MET A 177 -9.09 -6.77 -4.25
N ALA A 178 -7.83 -6.39 -4.09
CA ALA A 178 -7.43 -5.03 -3.77
C ALA A 178 -7.14 -4.23 -5.04
N PHE A 179 -7.26 -2.92 -4.90
CA PHE A 179 -6.99 -1.96 -5.95
C PHE A 179 -6.17 -0.81 -5.35
N TRP A 180 -5.35 -0.15 -6.15
CA TRP A 180 -4.64 1.06 -5.72
C TRP A 180 -5.57 2.27 -5.60
N ASN A 181 -6.76 2.22 -6.19
CA ASN A 181 -7.69 3.34 -6.18
C ASN A 181 -8.69 3.24 -5.03
N VAL A 182 -8.76 4.29 -4.22
CA VAL A 182 -9.93 4.57 -3.37
C VAL A 182 -11.00 5.15 -4.30
N GLY A 183 -12.05 4.36 -4.58
CA GLY A 183 -13.13 4.76 -5.50
C GLY A 183 -13.93 5.98 -5.05
#